data_AF-A0A351G5A6-F1
#
_entry.id   AF-A0A351G5A6-F1
#
_cell.length_a   1.000
_cell.length_b   1.000
_cell.length_c   1.000
_cell.angle_alpha   90.00
_cell.angle_beta   90.00
_cell.angle_gamma   90.00
#
_symmetry.space_group_name_H-M   'P 1'
#
loop_
_entity.id
_entity.type
_entity.pdbx_description
1 polymer ?
#
loop_
_entity_poly.entity_id
_entity_poly.type
_entity_poly.pdbx_seq_one_letter_code
_entity_poly.pdbx_strand_id
1 'polypeptide(L)'
;MKVKNFLLTLCILILLITACRTEDTPQPTLQSQTDIPEETEPVPQESSQPANTTSLPNATPDILNITDNPDVNTTIAALLDQDLEVLQYTLLLNSQPCTKEEGLGGPPTCPEGVNEGTVLAFFPVLGPGEGGKLSPEEANQVFDYQEPSLLAVMLVKPPEYMDPSFPAGNYAVILGTDPMDLARTFRLNHQGKIVRVDFTGLLSEQEISNIQGEILYQK
;
A
#
# COMPACT_ATOMS: atom_id res chain seq x y z
N MET A 1 -53.68 -8.07 -0.17
CA MET A 1 -52.94 -7.82 -1.43
C MET A 1 -52.88 -6.31 -1.76
N LYS A 2 -52.23 -5.48 -0.95
CA LYS A 2 -52.09 -4.01 -1.20
C LYS A 2 -50.65 -3.47 -1.07
N VAL A 3 -49.69 -4.33 -0.71
CA VAL A 3 -48.30 -3.92 -0.40
C VAL A 3 -47.42 -3.84 -1.65
N LYS A 4 -47.71 -4.63 -2.70
CA LYS A 4 -46.87 -4.68 -3.92
C LYS A 4 -46.94 -3.42 -4.78
N ASN A 5 -48.03 -2.64 -4.73
CA ASN A 5 -48.13 -1.43 -5.54
C ASN A 5 -47.41 -0.22 -4.92
N PHE A 6 -47.17 -0.22 -3.61
CA PHE A 6 -46.51 0.91 -2.92
C PHE A 6 -44.99 0.93 -3.16
N LEU A 7 -44.36 -0.25 -3.23
CA LEU A 7 -42.91 -0.37 -3.44
C LEU A 7 -42.49 0.08 -4.84
N LEU A 8 -43.33 -0.20 -5.86
CA LEU A 8 -43.03 0.17 -7.24
C LEU A 8 -43.11 1.69 -7.47
N THR A 9 -44.01 2.38 -6.77
CA THR A 9 -44.13 3.85 -6.88
C THR A 9 -42.98 4.59 -6.20
N LEU A 10 -42.45 4.03 -5.10
CA LEU A 10 -41.32 4.60 -4.37
C LEU A 10 -40.01 4.52 -5.20
N CYS A 11 -39.79 3.43 -5.93
CA CYS A 11 -38.61 3.28 -6.79
C CYS A 11 -38.60 4.26 -7.99
N ILE A 12 -39.77 4.60 -8.55
CA ILE A 12 -39.86 5.54 -9.67
C ILE A 12 -39.61 6.99 -9.20
N LEU A 13 -39.99 7.33 -7.96
CA LEU A 13 -39.77 8.66 -7.41
C LEU A 13 -38.28 8.93 -7.10
N ILE A 14 -37.53 7.93 -6.65
CA ILE A 14 -36.10 8.08 -6.34
C ILE A 14 -35.26 8.27 -7.61
N LEU A 15 -35.65 7.65 -8.73
CA LEU A 15 -34.95 7.79 -10.02
C LEU A 15 -35.09 9.16 -10.69
N LEU A 16 -36.02 10.02 -10.24
CA LEU A 16 -36.24 11.35 -10.83
C LEU A 16 -35.46 12.48 -10.14
N ILE A 17 -34.78 12.24 -9.02
CA ILE A 17 -34.13 13.30 -8.23
C ILE A 17 -32.62 13.42 -8.52
N THR A 18 -32.01 12.51 -9.29
CA THR A 18 -30.55 12.50 -9.55
C THR A 18 -30.11 13.19 -10.85
N ALA A 19 -31.00 13.89 -11.56
CA ALA A 19 -30.65 14.64 -12.77
C ALA A 19 -30.83 16.14 -12.54
N CYS A 20 -29.87 16.78 -11.87
CA CYS A 20 -29.48 18.20 -12.02
C CYS A 20 -28.58 18.64 -10.87
N ARG A 21 -27.26 18.54 -11.06
CA ARG A 21 -26.35 19.50 -10.44
C ARG A 21 -25.02 19.54 -11.20
N THR A 22 -25.06 20.21 -12.34
CA THR A 22 -23.88 20.70 -13.05
C THR A 22 -23.57 22.07 -12.47
N GLU A 23 -22.70 22.13 -11.46
CA GLU A 23 -22.14 23.40 -11.00
C GLU A 23 -20.87 23.68 -11.82
N ASP A 24 -21.05 24.41 -12.92
CA ASP A 24 -19.98 25.05 -13.70
C ASP A 24 -19.18 25.98 -12.78
N THR A 25 -17.98 25.56 -12.39
CA THR A 25 -17.03 26.43 -11.69
C THR A 25 -16.13 27.07 -12.74
N PRO A 26 -16.08 28.42 -12.86
CA PRO A 26 -15.21 29.09 -13.81
C PRO A 26 -13.74 28.88 -13.44
N GLN A 27 -13.01 28.25 -14.35
CA GLN A 27 -11.57 28.04 -14.27
C GLN A 27 -10.83 29.39 -14.44
N PRO A 28 -9.88 29.75 -13.56
CA PRO A 28 -9.10 30.96 -13.73
C PRO A 28 -8.08 30.77 -14.85
N THR A 29 -8.22 31.58 -15.90
CA THR A 29 -7.24 31.72 -16.98
C THR A 29 -5.96 32.36 -16.43
N LEU A 30 -4.93 31.56 -16.18
CA LEU A 30 -3.58 32.07 -15.97
C LEU A 30 -2.91 32.33 -17.33
N GLN A 31 -2.92 33.59 -17.74
CA GLN A 31 -1.95 34.12 -18.68
C GLN A 31 -0.63 34.35 -17.94
N SER A 32 0.48 33.84 -18.47
CA SER A 32 1.43 34.68 -19.21
C SER A 32 2.77 33.97 -19.34
N GLN A 33 3.26 34.02 -20.56
CA GLN A 33 4.53 33.51 -21.05
C GLN A 33 5.70 34.19 -20.35
N THR A 34 6.76 33.42 -20.09
CA THR A 34 8.12 33.93 -19.98
C THR A 34 8.95 33.11 -20.97
N ASP A 35 9.24 33.72 -22.11
CA ASP A 35 10.23 33.22 -23.06
C ASP A 35 11.59 33.20 -22.37
N ILE A 36 12.20 32.02 -22.29
CA ILE A 36 13.58 31.83 -21.83
C ILE A 36 14.47 31.74 -23.08
N PRO A 37 15.60 32.49 -23.14
CA PRO A 37 16.52 32.43 -24.26
C PRO A 37 17.19 31.05 -24.37
N GLU A 38 17.17 30.51 -25.58
CA GLU A 38 17.91 29.32 -26.01
C GLU A 38 19.41 29.68 -26.09
N GLU A 39 20.17 29.29 -25.06
CA GLU A 39 21.63 29.32 -25.07
C GLU A 39 22.13 27.94 -25.51
N THR A 40 22.51 27.84 -26.78
CA THR A 40 23.12 26.65 -27.38
C THR A 40 24.54 26.47 -26.84
N GLU A 41 24.72 25.57 -25.87
CA GLU A 41 26.04 25.05 -25.51
C GLU A 41 26.50 23.94 -26.48
N PRO A 42 27.83 23.87 -26.77
CA PRO A 42 28.39 22.88 -27.68
C PRO A 42 28.46 21.48 -27.06
N VAL A 43 27.94 20.51 -27.81
CA VAL A 43 27.96 19.06 -27.54
C VAL A 43 29.41 18.52 -27.49
N PRO A 44 29.88 17.96 -26.36
CA PRO A 44 31.14 17.21 -26.31
C PRO A 44 30.99 15.85 -27.00
N GLN A 45 32.00 15.50 -27.80
CA GLN A 45 32.05 14.28 -28.61
C GLN A 45 31.98 12.98 -27.78
N GLU A 46 31.15 12.08 -28.30
CA GLU A 46 30.93 10.71 -27.89
C GLU A 46 32.23 9.87 -28.00
N SER A 47 32.79 9.51 -26.84
CA SER A 47 33.89 8.55 -26.72
C SER A 47 33.29 7.14 -26.70
N SER A 48 33.43 6.42 -27.81
CA SER A 48 33.01 5.02 -27.95
C SER A 48 33.93 4.10 -27.14
N GLN A 49 33.61 3.89 -25.86
CA GLN A 49 34.25 2.85 -25.04
C GLN A 49 33.51 1.51 -25.25
N PRO A 50 34.20 0.41 -25.58
CA PRO A 50 33.55 -0.88 -25.78
C PRO A 50 32.91 -1.36 -24.48
N ALA A 51 31.60 -1.57 -24.52
CA ALA A 51 30.83 -2.17 -23.43
C ALA A 51 31.33 -3.60 -23.21
N ASN A 52 32.12 -3.79 -22.15
CA ASN A 52 32.36 -5.11 -21.59
C ASN A 52 31.07 -5.56 -20.91
N THR A 53 30.16 -6.14 -21.69
CA THR A 53 28.93 -6.76 -21.19
C THR A 53 29.30 -8.04 -20.45
N THR A 54 29.74 -7.87 -19.21
CA THR A 54 29.78 -8.96 -18.22
C THR A 54 28.33 -9.31 -17.94
N SER A 55 27.83 -10.36 -18.59
CA SER A 55 26.53 -10.94 -18.28
C SER A 55 26.58 -11.42 -16.83
N LEU A 56 25.88 -10.72 -15.94
CA LEU A 56 25.66 -11.23 -14.59
C LEU A 56 24.92 -12.56 -14.71
N PRO A 57 25.34 -13.61 -14.00
CA PRO A 57 24.60 -14.86 -13.96
C PRO A 57 23.20 -14.58 -13.43
N ASN A 58 22.20 -14.98 -14.21
CA ASN A 58 20.77 -14.90 -13.93
C ASN A 58 20.36 -15.92 -12.85
N ALA A 59 21.03 -15.87 -11.69
CA ALA A 59 20.75 -16.76 -10.57
C ALA A 59 19.45 -16.28 -9.91
N THR A 60 18.42 -17.13 -9.93
CA THR A 60 17.23 -16.92 -9.10
C THR A 60 17.68 -16.79 -7.65
N PRO A 61 17.37 -15.69 -6.95
CA PRO A 61 17.77 -15.51 -5.56
C PRO A 61 17.20 -16.64 -4.71
N ASP A 62 18.01 -17.16 -3.79
CA ASP A 62 17.57 -18.14 -2.80
C ASP A 62 16.65 -17.43 -1.79
N ILE A 63 15.34 -17.50 -2.04
CA ILE A 63 14.31 -16.80 -1.28
C ILE A 63 14.39 -17.13 0.22
N LEU A 64 14.89 -18.31 0.57
CA LEU A 64 15.02 -18.76 1.96
C LEU A 64 16.13 -18.05 2.73
N ASN A 65 17.03 -17.32 2.04
CA ASN A 65 18.21 -16.68 2.62
C ASN A 65 18.32 -15.20 2.24
N ILE A 66 17.19 -14.53 1.95
CA ILE A 66 17.18 -13.10 1.60
C ILE A 66 17.58 -12.22 2.79
N THR A 67 17.16 -12.62 4.00
CA THR A 67 17.57 -11.96 5.24
C THR A 67 18.28 -12.95 6.14
N ASP A 68 19.00 -12.46 7.14
CA ASP A 68 19.57 -13.29 8.21
C ASP A 68 18.50 -13.79 9.22
N ASN A 69 17.22 -13.46 9.01
CA ASN A 69 16.12 -13.80 9.91
C ASN A 69 15.19 -14.86 9.28
N PRO A 70 15.16 -16.10 9.81
CA PRO A 70 14.39 -17.19 9.22
C PRO A 70 12.86 -16.97 9.32
N ASP A 71 12.36 -16.27 10.34
CA ASP A 71 10.92 -16.00 10.48
C ASP A 71 10.43 -15.02 9.39
N VAL A 72 11.29 -14.04 9.07
CA VAL A 72 11.05 -13.09 7.99
C VAL A 72 11.10 -13.79 6.64
N ASN A 73 12.11 -14.64 6.40
CA ASN A 73 12.21 -15.41 5.14
C ASN A 73 11.03 -16.37 4.95
N THR A 74 10.53 -16.99 6.03
CA THR A 74 9.33 -17.83 6.00
C THR A 74 8.10 -17.03 5.56
N THR A 75 7.95 -15.80 6.05
CA THR A 75 6.84 -14.93 5.66
C THR A 75 6.99 -14.43 4.22
N ILE A 76 8.20 -14.12 3.78
CA ILE A 76 8.48 -13.76 2.38
C ILE A 76 8.08 -14.91 1.44
N ALA A 77 8.47 -16.15 1.76
CA ALA A 77 8.09 -17.32 0.98
C ALA A 77 6.56 -17.48 0.93
N ALA A 78 5.87 -17.38 2.09
CA ALA A 78 4.41 -17.48 2.15
C ALA A 78 3.70 -16.38 1.34
N LEU A 79 4.26 -15.16 1.29
CA LEU A 79 3.74 -14.07 0.45
C LEU A 79 3.88 -14.39 -1.05
N LEU A 80 5.01 -14.95 -1.46
CA LEU A 80 5.26 -15.30 -2.86
C LEU A 80 4.44 -16.51 -3.32
N ASP A 81 4.29 -17.50 -2.45
CA ASP A 81 3.50 -18.72 -2.71
C ASP A 81 1.99 -18.50 -2.48
N GLN A 82 1.60 -17.34 -1.95
CA GLN A 82 0.23 -17.00 -1.56
C GLN A 82 -0.40 -18.02 -0.60
N ASP A 83 0.39 -18.54 0.34
CA ASP A 83 -0.07 -19.49 1.36
C ASP A 83 -0.95 -18.78 2.40
N LEU A 84 -2.24 -18.66 2.09
CA LEU A 84 -3.21 -17.96 2.93
C LEU A 84 -3.36 -18.56 4.32
N GLU A 85 -3.11 -19.86 4.50
CA GLU A 85 -3.17 -20.50 5.81
C GLU A 85 -2.03 -19.98 6.68
N VAL A 86 -0.80 -19.99 6.17
CA VAL A 86 0.37 -19.44 6.87
C VAL A 86 0.21 -17.93 7.09
N LEU A 87 -0.18 -17.19 6.06
CA LEU A 87 -0.27 -15.73 6.10
C LEU A 87 -1.28 -15.24 7.15
N GLN A 88 -2.41 -15.94 7.33
CA GLN A 88 -3.37 -15.63 8.39
C GLN A 88 -2.74 -15.67 9.79
N TYR A 89 -1.86 -16.63 10.06
CA TYR A 89 -1.14 -16.72 11.33
C TYR A 89 0.01 -15.71 11.45
N THR A 90 0.43 -15.07 10.36
CA THR A 90 1.47 -14.03 10.38
C THR A 90 0.92 -12.63 10.64
N LEU A 91 -0.39 -12.39 10.46
CA LEU A 91 -1.00 -11.09 10.77
C LEU A 91 -0.92 -10.78 12.27
N LEU A 92 -0.35 -9.62 12.59
CA LEU A 92 -0.38 -9.06 13.95
C LEU A 92 -1.46 -7.98 14.02
N LEU A 93 -2.56 -8.30 14.70
CA LEU A 93 -3.65 -7.36 14.92
C LEU A 93 -3.31 -6.40 16.06
N ASN A 94 -3.59 -5.12 15.86
CA ASN A 94 -3.53 -4.10 16.89
C ASN A 94 -4.83 -4.06 17.68
N SER A 95 -4.81 -3.51 18.90
CA SER A 95 -5.99 -3.34 19.73
C SER A 95 -6.06 -1.93 20.29
N GLN A 96 -7.16 -1.21 20.01
CA GLN A 96 -7.40 0.14 20.53
C GLN A 96 -8.88 0.36 20.85
N PRO A 97 -9.20 1.28 21.78
CA PRO A 97 -10.57 1.74 21.99
C PRO A 97 -11.15 2.32 20.70
N CYS A 98 -12.35 1.92 20.33
CA CYS A 98 -13.03 2.46 19.16
C CYS A 98 -13.63 3.84 19.42
N THR A 99 -13.80 4.63 18.37
CA THR A 99 -14.48 5.94 18.40
C THR A 99 -15.72 5.93 17.52
N LYS A 100 -16.72 6.76 17.86
CA LYS A 100 -17.87 7.06 16.98
C LYS A 100 -17.60 8.22 16.04
N GLU A 101 -16.55 8.99 16.30
CA GLU A 101 -16.13 10.07 15.42
C GLU A 101 -15.54 9.50 14.14
N GLU A 102 -15.96 10.05 13.01
CA GLU A 102 -15.30 9.78 11.74
C GLU A 102 -14.04 10.62 11.67
N GLY A 103 -12.94 9.97 11.31
CA GLY A 103 -11.65 10.61 11.25
C GLY A 103 -10.66 9.72 10.53
N LEU A 104 -9.82 10.34 9.73
CA LEU A 104 -8.79 9.65 9.01
C LEU A 104 -7.55 9.50 9.93
N GLY A 105 -6.97 8.30 9.97
CA GLY A 105 -5.83 7.99 10.85
C GLY A 105 -6.11 7.87 12.36
N GLY A 106 -7.34 8.09 12.85
CA GLY A 106 -7.70 8.02 14.28
C GLY A 106 -7.74 6.59 14.87
N PRO A 107 -8.46 6.32 15.97
CA PRO A 107 -8.77 4.94 16.41
C PRO A 107 -9.72 4.19 15.45
N PRO A 108 -10.00 2.89 15.62
CA PRO A 108 -10.99 2.18 14.81
C PRO A 108 -12.41 2.71 15.06
N THR A 109 -13.24 2.72 14.02
CA THR A 109 -14.65 3.13 14.15
C THR A 109 -15.43 2.05 14.90
N CYS A 110 -16.29 2.46 15.84
CA CYS A 110 -17.17 1.54 16.53
C CYS A 110 -18.25 1.00 15.57
N PRO A 111 -18.47 -0.33 15.50
CA PRO A 111 -19.60 -0.90 14.78
C PRO A 111 -20.94 -0.39 15.32
N GLU A 112 -21.99 -0.51 14.50
CA GLU A 112 -23.35 -0.13 14.92
C GLU A 112 -23.76 -0.90 16.20
N GLY A 113 -24.27 -0.16 17.18
CA GLY A 113 -24.67 -0.73 18.47
C GLY A 113 -23.52 -0.99 19.46
N VAL A 114 -22.25 -0.79 19.08
CA VAL A 114 -21.10 -0.89 19.98
C VAL A 114 -20.88 0.43 20.72
N ASN A 115 -20.58 0.33 22.02
CA ASN A 115 -20.29 1.50 22.84
C ASN A 115 -18.93 2.10 22.49
N GLU A 116 -18.84 3.42 22.50
CA GLU A 116 -17.59 4.14 22.33
C GLU A 116 -16.58 3.75 23.41
N GLY A 117 -15.30 3.65 23.03
CA GLY A 117 -14.23 3.19 23.90
C GLY A 117 -14.12 1.66 24.03
N THR A 118 -14.98 0.88 23.37
CA THR A 118 -14.84 -0.58 23.32
C THR A 118 -13.53 -0.94 22.60
N VAL A 119 -12.70 -1.78 23.20
CA VAL A 119 -11.45 -2.23 22.58
C VAL A 119 -11.75 -3.16 21.41
N LEU A 120 -11.33 -2.78 20.21
CA LEU A 120 -11.47 -3.57 19.00
C LEU A 120 -10.10 -3.98 18.46
N ALA A 121 -10.03 -5.19 17.91
CA ALA A 121 -8.88 -5.64 17.13
C ALA A 121 -8.98 -5.14 15.69
N PHE A 122 -7.86 -4.71 15.11
CA PHE A 122 -7.81 -4.26 13.73
C PHE A 122 -6.43 -4.48 13.11
N PHE A 123 -6.38 -4.53 11.77
CA PHE A 123 -5.16 -4.58 11.00
C PHE A 123 -4.90 -3.23 10.30
N PRO A 124 -3.75 -2.56 10.54
CA PRO A 124 -3.46 -1.27 9.93
C PRO A 124 -3.13 -1.38 8.45
N VAL A 125 -3.66 -0.46 7.63
CA VAL A 125 -3.31 -0.31 6.22
C VAL A 125 -3.00 1.14 5.88
N LEU A 126 -2.01 1.39 5.03
CA LEU A 126 -1.73 2.72 4.46
C LEU A 126 -2.00 2.70 2.96
N GLY A 127 -2.54 3.77 2.41
CA GLY A 127 -2.75 3.92 0.96
C GLY A 127 -2.22 5.27 0.44
N PRO A 128 -2.50 5.63 -0.83
CA PRO A 128 -2.12 6.93 -1.40
C PRO A 128 -2.76 8.13 -0.71
N GLY A 129 -3.84 7.91 0.04
CA GLY A 129 -4.49 8.89 0.91
C GLY A 129 -4.15 8.62 2.37
N GLU A 130 -5.18 8.64 3.21
CA GLU A 130 -5.01 8.44 4.64
C GLU A 130 -5.04 6.96 5.03
N GLY A 131 -4.44 6.64 6.19
CA GLY A 131 -4.39 5.29 6.71
C GLY A 131 -5.78 4.75 7.08
N GLY A 132 -6.00 3.47 6.79
CA GLY A 132 -7.20 2.72 7.12
C GLY A 132 -6.96 1.64 8.18
N LYS A 133 -8.05 1.01 8.60
CA LYS A 133 -8.04 -0.12 9.54
C LYS A 133 -9.02 -1.17 9.04
N LEU A 134 -8.55 -2.39 8.91
CA LEU A 134 -9.37 -3.54 8.54
C LEU A 134 -9.78 -4.28 9.80
N SER A 135 -11.00 -4.79 9.85
CA SER A 135 -11.37 -5.81 10.83
C SER A 135 -10.54 -7.08 10.64
N PRO A 136 -10.47 -7.98 11.64
CA PRO A 136 -9.80 -9.27 11.48
C PRO A 136 -10.30 -10.06 10.26
N GLU A 137 -11.60 -10.01 9.97
CA GLU A 137 -12.22 -10.69 8.84
C GLU A 137 -11.82 -10.07 7.49
N GLU A 138 -11.69 -8.73 7.44
CA GLU A 138 -11.28 -8.00 6.24
C GLU A 138 -9.78 -8.07 5.97
N ALA A 139 -8.96 -8.30 7.00
CA ALA A 139 -7.50 -8.28 6.89
C ALA A 139 -6.97 -9.27 5.83
N ASN A 140 -7.68 -10.37 5.57
CA ASN A 140 -7.30 -11.34 4.53
C ASN A 140 -7.32 -10.75 3.11
N GLN A 141 -8.09 -9.67 2.88
CA GLN A 141 -8.17 -9.02 1.57
C GLN A 141 -6.85 -8.38 1.15
N VAL A 142 -5.92 -8.11 2.10
CA VAL A 142 -4.58 -7.60 1.76
C VAL A 142 -3.74 -8.60 0.97
N PHE A 143 -4.15 -9.87 0.96
CA PHE A 143 -3.53 -10.95 0.18
C PHE A 143 -4.20 -11.21 -1.16
N ASP A 144 -5.24 -10.45 -1.52
CA ASP A 144 -5.89 -10.55 -2.83
C ASP A 144 -5.06 -9.80 -3.89
N TYR A 145 -4.02 -10.47 -4.38
CA TYR A 145 -3.16 -10.04 -5.50
C TYR A 145 -2.88 -11.24 -6.41
N GLN A 146 -2.35 -10.98 -7.61
CA GLN A 146 -2.01 -12.03 -8.58
C GLN A 146 -0.51 -11.97 -8.90
N GLU A 147 0.07 -13.15 -9.10
CA GLU A 147 1.45 -13.34 -9.59
C GLU A 147 2.47 -12.44 -8.86
N PRO A 148 2.56 -12.52 -7.52
CA PRO A 148 3.46 -11.66 -6.76
C PRO A 148 4.90 -11.85 -7.22
N SER A 149 5.59 -10.74 -7.43
CA SER A 149 7.03 -10.75 -7.68
C SER A 149 7.75 -9.94 -6.62
N LEU A 150 8.81 -10.51 -6.05
CA LEU A 150 9.61 -9.80 -5.07
C LEU A 150 10.42 -8.70 -5.78
N LEU A 151 10.17 -7.44 -5.41
CA LEU A 151 10.88 -6.28 -5.95
C LEU A 151 12.05 -5.88 -5.04
N ALA A 152 11.81 -5.82 -3.74
CA ALA A 152 12.83 -5.47 -2.77
C ALA A 152 12.53 -6.01 -1.36
N VAL A 153 13.60 -6.17 -0.58
CA VAL A 153 13.52 -6.39 0.87
C VAL A 153 14.47 -5.42 1.55
N MET A 154 13.98 -4.74 2.59
CA MET A 154 14.73 -3.70 3.29
C MET A 154 14.65 -3.90 4.80
N LEU A 155 15.75 -3.61 5.50
CA LEU A 155 15.77 -3.41 6.95
C LEU A 155 15.38 -1.96 7.24
N VAL A 156 14.22 -1.76 7.84
CA VAL A 156 13.61 -0.45 8.07
C VAL A 156 14.28 0.22 9.27
N LYS A 157 14.71 1.47 9.11
CA LYS A 157 15.11 2.30 10.24
C LYS A 157 13.85 2.93 10.83
N PRO A 158 13.47 2.62 12.08
CA PRO A 158 12.26 3.20 12.66
C PRO A 158 12.42 4.73 12.79
N PRO A 159 11.35 5.50 12.55
CA PRO A 159 11.36 6.94 12.77
C PRO A 159 11.52 7.27 14.26
N GLU A 160 11.95 8.49 14.57
CA GLU A 160 12.08 8.98 15.96
C GLU A 160 10.73 8.98 16.69
N TYR A 161 9.66 9.33 15.98
CA TYR A 161 8.29 9.23 16.46
C TYR A 161 7.52 8.22 15.62
N MET A 162 6.84 7.29 16.29
CA MET A 162 5.99 6.28 15.67
C MET A 162 4.59 6.39 16.24
N ASP A 163 3.59 6.50 15.35
CA ASP A 163 2.20 6.33 15.74
C ASP A 163 1.97 4.85 16.12
N PRO A 164 1.54 4.55 17.35
CA PRO A 164 1.29 3.17 17.77
C PRO A 164 0.20 2.48 16.94
N SER A 165 -0.66 3.23 16.26
CA SER A 165 -1.71 2.72 15.38
C SER A 165 -1.17 2.25 14.03
N PHE A 166 -0.01 2.75 13.61
CA PHE A 166 0.64 2.46 12.32
C PHE A 166 2.10 2.04 12.54
N PRO A 167 2.36 0.86 13.14
CA PRO A 167 3.72 0.41 13.42
C PRO A 167 4.54 0.34 12.13
N ALA A 168 5.79 0.81 12.19
CA ALA A 168 6.68 0.87 11.01
C ALA A 168 7.22 -0.51 10.59
N GLY A 169 7.20 -1.49 11.50
CA GLY A 169 7.92 -2.76 11.33
C GLY A 169 9.44 -2.60 11.39
N ASN A 170 10.12 -3.73 11.34
CA ASN A 170 11.57 -3.86 11.25
C ASN A 170 12.03 -4.16 9.81
N TYR A 171 11.16 -4.77 9.00
CA TYR A 171 11.42 -5.09 7.60
C TYR A 171 10.31 -4.55 6.70
N ALA A 172 10.68 -4.21 5.47
CA ALA A 172 9.75 -3.92 4.39
C ALA A 172 9.96 -4.93 3.27
N VAL A 173 8.91 -5.65 2.92
CA VAL A 173 8.89 -6.60 1.80
C VAL A 173 8.00 -6.00 0.71
N ILE A 174 8.61 -5.61 -0.40
CA ILE A 174 7.93 -4.92 -1.50
C ILE A 174 7.64 -5.93 -2.61
N LEU A 175 6.35 -6.16 -2.85
CA LEU A 175 5.88 -7.04 -3.92
C LEU A 175 5.31 -6.20 -5.05
N GLY A 176 5.73 -6.50 -6.27
CA GLY A 176 5.03 -6.08 -7.48
C GLY A 176 3.82 -6.97 -7.67
N THR A 177 2.67 -6.35 -7.93
CA THR A 177 1.41 -7.05 -8.20
C THR A 177 0.94 -6.69 -9.60
N ASP A 178 0.96 -7.68 -10.50
CA ASP A 178 0.45 -7.58 -11.87
C ASP A 178 -1.10 -7.58 -11.84
N PRO A 179 -1.86 -6.97 -12.78
CA PRO A 179 -1.48 -6.34 -14.06
C PRO A 179 -1.33 -4.81 -14.03
N MET A 180 -1.28 -4.18 -12.86
CA MET A 180 -1.31 -2.72 -12.75
C MET A 180 0.02 -2.08 -12.30
N ASP A 181 1.09 -2.87 -12.22
CA ASP A 181 2.38 -2.46 -11.66
C ASP A 181 2.26 -1.83 -10.25
N LEU A 182 1.18 -2.14 -9.53
CA LEU A 182 0.98 -1.64 -8.17
C LEU A 182 1.89 -2.42 -7.24
N ALA A 183 2.60 -1.70 -6.38
CA ALA A 183 3.41 -2.33 -5.36
C ALA A 183 2.66 -2.40 -4.02
N ARG A 184 2.76 -3.54 -3.35
CA ARG A 184 2.33 -3.70 -1.95
C ARG A 184 3.56 -3.87 -1.09
N THR A 185 3.66 -3.03 -0.06
CA THR A 185 4.73 -3.14 0.94
C THR A 185 4.19 -3.78 2.21
N PHE A 186 4.64 -4.99 2.53
CA PHE A 186 4.34 -5.65 3.79
C PHE A 186 5.37 -5.22 4.83
N ARG A 187 4.92 -4.66 5.96
CA ARG A 187 5.78 -4.32 7.09
C ARG A 187 5.80 -5.48 8.06
N LEU A 188 6.98 -6.01 8.35
CA LEU A 188 7.16 -7.17 9.22
C LEU A 188 7.94 -6.76 10.48
N ASN A 189 7.62 -7.33 11.64
CA ASN A 189 8.45 -7.20 12.83
C ASN A 189 9.61 -8.23 12.85
N HIS A 190 10.44 -8.22 13.90
CA HIS A 190 11.54 -9.18 14.06
C HIS A 190 11.13 -10.65 14.16
N GLN A 191 9.85 -10.96 14.38
CA GLN A 191 9.30 -12.33 14.44
C GLN A 191 8.63 -12.74 13.12
N GLY A 192 8.87 -11.99 12.04
CA GLY A 192 8.23 -12.21 10.74
C GLY A 192 6.75 -11.85 10.70
N LYS A 193 6.15 -11.34 11.79
CA LYS A 193 4.72 -11.01 11.79
C LYS A 193 4.47 -9.75 10.97
N ILE A 194 3.46 -9.79 10.11
CA ILE A 194 3.01 -8.66 9.32
C ILE A 194 2.25 -7.72 10.27
N VAL A 195 2.75 -6.49 10.43
CA VAL A 195 2.17 -5.49 11.34
C VAL A 195 1.37 -4.42 10.62
N ARG A 196 1.55 -4.28 9.30
CA ARG A 196 0.89 -3.30 8.44
C ARG A 196 1.12 -3.64 6.97
N VAL A 197 0.21 -3.19 6.10
CA VAL A 197 0.42 -3.18 4.64
C VAL A 197 0.30 -1.75 4.11
N ASP A 198 1.26 -1.35 3.27
CA ASP A 198 1.23 -0.09 2.55
C ASP A 198 0.87 -0.37 1.07
N PHE A 199 -0.28 0.11 0.63
CA PHE A 199 -0.72 0.14 -0.76
C PHE A 199 -0.13 1.38 -1.42
N THR A 200 1.04 1.19 -2.01
CA THR A 200 1.70 2.22 -2.81
C THR A 200 1.23 2.13 -4.25
N GLY A 201 1.31 3.25 -4.98
CA GLY A 201 1.10 3.24 -6.42
C GLY A 201 2.23 2.49 -7.15
N LEU A 202 2.51 2.92 -8.37
CA LEU A 202 3.73 2.52 -9.06
C LEU A 202 4.93 2.93 -8.20
N LEU A 203 5.79 1.98 -7.83
CA LEU A 203 7.06 2.29 -7.17
C LEU A 203 8.18 2.25 -8.21
N SER A 204 8.73 3.41 -8.53
CA SER A 204 10.01 3.53 -9.21
C SER A 204 11.17 3.09 -8.29
N GLU A 205 12.31 2.75 -8.88
CA GLU A 205 13.55 2.49 -8.12
C GLU A 205 13.89 3.63 -7.17
N GLN A 206 13.62 4.87 -7.61
CA GLN A 206 13.85 6.07 -6.80
C GLN A 206 12.93 6.10 -5.57
N GLU A 207 11.67 5.68 -5.68
CA GLU A 207 10.76 5.61 -4.54
C GLU A 207 11.14 4.51 -3.56
N ILE A 208 11.62 3.36 -4.05
CA ILE A 208 12.20 2.31 -3.19
C ILE A 208 13.39 2.87 -2.42
N SER A 209 14.27 3.63 -3.08
CA SER A 209 15.44 4.26 -2.43
C SER A 209 15.08 5.33 -1.38
N ASN A 210 13.88 5.92 -1.47
CA ASN A 210 13.39 6.91 -0.52
C ASN A 210 12.86 6.27 0.78
N ILE A 211 12.63 4.95 0.81
CA ILE A 211 12.30 4.24 2.04
C ILE A 211 13.54 4.25 2.94
N GLN A 212 13.43 4.85 4.12
CA GLN A 212 14.54 4.92 5.07
C GLN A 212 14.88 3.51 5.60
N GLY A 213 15.92 2.91 5.04
CA GLY A 213 16.38 1.58 5.41
C GLY A 213 17.61 1.13 4.66
N GLU A 214 18.12 -0.03 5.05
CA GLU A 214 19.18 -0.74 4.34
C GLU A 214 18.54 -1.73 3.37
N ILE A 215 18.94 -1.69 2.09
CA ILE A 215 18.46 -2.64 1.07
C ILE A 215 19.18 -3.97 1.27
N LEU A 216 18.42 -5.03 1.54
CA LEU A 216 18.92 -6.40 1.66
C LEU A 216 18.81 -7.16 0.33
N TYR A 217 17.79 -6.82 -0.46
CA TYR A 217 17.53 -7.37 -1.78
C TYR A 217 16.82 -6.34 -2.66
N GLN A 218 17.16 -6.31 -3.95
CA GLN A 218 16.45 -5.56 -4.99
C GLN A 218 16.59 -6.30 -6.33
N LYS A 219 15.47 -6.45 -7.05
CA LYS A 219 15.39 -7.10 -8.35
C LYS A 219 15.83 -6.17 -9.48
#